data_AF-A0A196SF06-F1
#
_entry.id   AF-A0A196SF06-F1
#
_cell.length_a   1.000
_cell.length_b   1.000
_cell.length_c   1.000
_cell.angle_alpha   90.00
_cell.angle_beta   90.00
_cell.angle_gamma   90.00
#
_symmetry.space_group_name_H-M   'P 1'
#
loop_
_entity.id
_entity.type
_entity.pdbx_description
1 polymer ?
#
loop_
_entity_poly.entity_id
_entity_poly.type
_entity_poly.pdbx_seq_one_letter_code
_entity_poly.pdbx_strand_id
1 'polypeptide(L)'
;EGPLCEEPIRNVKFKVLDATLSDTAIYRGAGQIIPTARRVAYSAFLLASPRLMEPFFQLEIQAPPDLVGTCEEILSRRRGFIRQSVPKAGTPFITMKGYIPIMDSFGFETDLRVGTSGLAFPQTMFSHWEIVPGDPLDKSVKILPLEPSSGYSLARDFMLKTRRRKGLSEDVSLKKFFDEAMLLELAKQENELGL
;
A
#
# COMPACT_ATOMS: atom_id res chain seq x y z
N GLU A 1 2.25 13.67 -6.26
CA GLU A 1 2.37 12.24 -6.60
C GLU A 1 3.50 11.62 -5.77
N GLY A 2 3.55 10.31 -5.64
CA GLY A 2 4.60 9.59 -4.91
C GLY A 2 5.65 9.01 -5.86
N PRO A 3 6.93 8.90 -5.43
CA PRO A 3 8.01 8.45 -6.32
C PRO A 3 7.96 6.96 -6.67
N LEU A 4 7.24 6.14 -5.87
CA LEU A 4 7.14 4.69 -6.09
C LEU A 4 6.24 4.32 -7.27
N CYS A 5 5.03 4.86 -7.36
CA CYS A 5 4.05 4.47 -8.38
C CYS A 5 3.22 5.64 -8.93
N GLU A 6 3.64 6.89 -8.69
CA GLU A 6 2.84 8.08 -8.98
C GLU A 6 1.44 8.05 -8.34
N GLU A 7 1.36 7.49 -7.13
CA GLU A 7 0.14 7.43 -6.30
C GLU A 7 0.23 8.44 -5.15
N PRO A 8 -0.89 8.86 -4.53
CA PRO A 8 -0.85 9.81 -3.42
C PRO A 8 -0.08 9.25 -2.22
N ILE A 9 0.77 10.09 -1.63
CA ILE A 9 1.51 9.76 -0.40
C ILE A 9 0.58 9.93 0.80
N ARG A 10 0.62 9.01 1.76
CA ARG A 10 -0.16 9.06 3.00
C ARG A 10 0.72 8.88 4.22
N ASN A 11 0.31 9.52 5.32
CA ASN A 11 0.93 9.38 6.64
C ASN A 11 2.44 9.69 6.66
N VAL A 12 2.87 10.75 5.95
CA VAL A 12 4.26 11.21 5.91
C VAL A 12 4.36 12.63 6.41
N LYS A 13 5.35 12.88 7.27
CA LYS A 13 5.71 14.21 7.75
C LYS A 13 7.01 14.67 7.07
N PHE A 14 6.92 15.71 6.24
CA PHE A 14 8.10 16.39 5.72
C PHE A 14 8.56 17.46 6.71
N LYS A 15 9.82 17.43 7.12
CA LYS A 15 10.45 18.47 7.95
C LYS A 15 11.57 19.11 7.14
N VAL A 16 11.45 20.41 6.86
CA VAL A 16 12.53 21.20 6.27
C VAL A 16 13.54 21.48 7.38
N LEU A 17 14.78 21.03 7.18
CA LEU A 17 15.86 21.23 8.15
C LEU A 17 16.64 22.50 7.86
N ASP A 18 16.99 22.70 6.59
CA ASP A 18 17.72 23.86 6.11
C ASP A 18 17.30 24.20 4.68
N ALA A 19 17.51 25.46 4.28
CA ALA A 19 17.22 25.96 2.95
C ALA A 19 18.18 27.09 2.58
N THR A 20 19.09 26.83 1.65
CA THR A 20 19.96 27.85 1.07
C THR A 20 19.21 28.61 -0.03
N LEU A 21 19.01 29.91 0.18
CA LEU A 21 18.29 30.78 -0.75
C LEU A 21 19.25 31.80 -1.37
N SER A 22 19.04 32.12 -2.65
CA SER A 22 19.74 33.23 -3.30
C SER A 22 19.19 34.57 -2.80
N ASP A 23 20.07 35.57 -2.65
CA ASP A 23 19.72 36.89 -2.15
C ASP A 23 18.70 37.60 -3.06
N THR A 24 18.86 37.48 -4.38
CA THR A 24 17.98 38.17 -5.34
C THR A 24 16.68 37.40 -5.58
N ALA A 25 15.57 38.14 -5.63
CA ALA A 25 14.23 37.53 -5.75
C ALA A 25 13.99 36.85 -7.12
N ILE A 26 14.69 37.28 -8.17
CA ILE A 26 14.52 36.76 -9.53
C ILE A 26 14.92 35.28 -9.61
N TYR A 27 15.95 34.87 -8.87
CA TYR A 27 16.38 33.47 -8.81
C TYR A 27 15.53 32.61 -7.86
N ARG A 28 14.60 33.22 -7.10
CA ARG A 28 13.64 32.54 -6.21
C ARG A 28 12.27 32.35 -6.85
N GLY A 29 12.19 32.38 -8.18
CA GLY A 29 10.95 32.16 -8.91
C GLY A 29 10.31 30.81 -8.60
N ALA A 30 8.97 30.76 -8.63
CA ALA A 30 8.21 29.53 -8.39
C ALA A 30 8.63 28.37 -9.31
N GLY A 31 9.02 28.68 -10.56
CA GLY A 31 9.52 27.69 -11.51
C GLY A 31 10.83 27.01 -11.12
N GLN A 32 11.62 27.60 -10.21
CA GLN A 32 12.83 26.99 -9.66
C GLN A 32 12.55 26.27 -8.34
N ILE A 33 11.76 26.91 -7.45
CA ILE A 33 11.50 26.37 -6.11
C ILE A 33 10.58 25.15 -6.14
N ILE A 34 9.48 25.19 -6.90
CA ILE A 34 8.48 24.11 -6.93
C ILE A 34 9.08 22.76 -7.38
N PRO A 35 9.79 22.65 -8.53
CA PRO A 35 10.36 21.38 -8.94
C PRO A 35 11.49 20.92 -8.01
N THR A 36 12.27 21.85 -7.44
CA THR A 36 13.34 21.52 -6.49
C THR A 36 12.76 20.98 -5.19
N ALA A 37 11.75 21.64 -4.62
CA ALA A 37 11.04 21.16 -3.43
C ALA A 37 10.38 19.79 -3.67
N ARG A 38 9.81 19.56 -4.87
CA ARG A 38 9.27 18.25 -5.25
C ARG A 38 10.36 17.18 -5.29
N ARG A 39 11.53 17.48 -5.89
CA ARG A 39 12.68 16.55 -5.90
C ARG A 39 13.15 16.21 -4.49
N VAL A 40 13.26 17.21 -3.61
CA VAL A 40 13.66 17.02 -2.20
C VAL A 40 12.64 16.19 -1.43
N ALA A 41 11.34 16.41 -1.64
CA ALA A 41 10.32 15.58 -1.01
C ALA A 41 10.41 14.11 -1.46
N TYR A 42 10.66 13.87 -2.74
CA TYR A 42 10.79 12.51 -3.27
C TYR A 42 12.07 11.82 -2.78
N SER A 43 13.19 12.53 -2.75
CA SER A 43 14.46 12.01 -2.27
C SER A 43 14.39 11.65 -0.79
N ALA A 44 13.86 12.54 0.05
CA ALA A 44 13.65 12.30 1.47
C ALA A 44 12.70 11.10 1.71
N PHE A 45 11.62 10.98 0.93
CA PHE A 45 10.69 9.86 1.06
C PHE A 45 11.33 8.52 0.70
N LEU A 46 12.19 8.47 -0.32
CA LEU A 46 12.87 7.24 -0.74
C LEU A 46 13.97 6.80 0.25
N LEU A 47 14.61 7.74 0.97
CA LEU A 47 15.57 7.40 2.03
C LEU A 47 14.90 6.82 3.28
N ALA A 48 13.65 7.18 3.56
CA ALA A 48 12.94 6.80 4.79
C ALA A 48 12.35 5.37 4.80
N SER A 49 12.74 4.48 3.89
CA SER A 49 12.16 3.13 3.68
C SER A 49 10.66 3.14 3.32
N PRO A 50 10.30 3.57 2.11
CA PRO A 50 8.90 3.75 1.71
C PRO A 50 8.15 2.42 1.58
N ARG A 51 6.88 2.40 2.02
CA ARG A 51 5.99 1.24 1.91
C ARG A 51 4.77 1.57 1.06
N LEU A 52 4.20 0.55 0.40
CA LEU A 52 2.91 0.69 -0.26
C LEU A 52 1.79 0.49 0.77
N MET A 53 0.67 1.17 0.54
CA MET A 53 -0.56 0.96 1.32
C MET A 53 -1.67 0.50 0.39
N GLU A 54 -2.38 -0.55 0.78
CA GLU A 54 -3.58 -1.02 0.09
C GLU A 54 -4.83 -0.61 0.87
N PRO A 55 -5.95 -0.36 0.19
CA PRO A 55 -7.20 -0.05 0.85
C PRO A 55 -7.88 -1.33 1.35
N PHE A 56 -8.55 -1.23 2.49
CA PHE A 56 -9.33 -2.31 3.09
C PHE A 56 -10.82 -1.96 3.14
N PHE A 57 -11.66 -2.94 2.82
CA PHE A 57 -13.09 -2.90 3.10
C PHE A 57 -13.37 -3.42 4.50
N GLN A 58 -14.27 -2.73 5.19
CA GLN A 58 -15.01 -3.30 6.31
C GLN A 58 -16.15 -4.13 5.75
N LEU A 59 -16.26 -5.36 6.24
CA LEU A 59 -17.28 -6.32 5.88
C LEU A 59 -18.31 -6.43 7.00
N GLU A 60 -19.57 -6.51 6.62
CA GLU A 60 -20.66 -6.97 7.47
C GLU A 60 -21.36 -8.15 6.78
N ILE A 61 -21.29 -9.33 7.38
CA ILE A 61 -21.87 -10.56 6.84
C ILE A 61 -22.97 -11.01 7.77
N GLN A 62 -24.16 -11.25 7.23
CA GLN A 62 -25.25 -11.87 7.98
C GLN A 62 -25.38 -13.33 7.53
N ALA A 63 -25.26 -14.27 8.46
CA ALA A 63 -25.34 -15.70 8.18
C ALA A 63 -25.97 -16.47 9.36
N PRO A 64 -26.59 -17.64 9.13
CA PRO A 64 -26.96 -18.57 10.18
C PRO A 64 -25.72 -19.07 10.96
N PRO A 65 -25.87 -19.45 12.25
CA PRO A 65 -24.75 -19.92 13.09
C PRO A 65 -24.00 -21.11 12.49
N ASP A 66 -24.70 -22.02 11.82
CA ASP A 66 -24.12 -23.24 11.23
C ASP A 66 -23.15 -22.94 10.08
N LEU A 67 -23.24 -21.76 9.45
CA LEU A 67 -22.45 -21.36 8.28
C LEU A 67 -21.34 -20.35 8.63
N VAL A 68 -21.19 -19.98 9.90
CA VAL A 68 -20.15 -19.05 10.37
C VAL A 68 -18.76 -19.55 10.00
N GLY A 69 -18.47 -20.83 10.26
CA GLY A 69 -17.17 -21.44 9.94
C GLY A 69 -16.86 -21.41 8.44
N THR A 70 -17.85 -21.67 7.58
CA THR A 70 -17.70 -21.58 6.13
C THR A 70 -17.39 -20.15 5.68
N CYS A 71 -18.03 -19.15 6.30
CA CYS A 71 -17.74 -17.74 6.01
C CYS A 71 -16.31 -17.35 6.40
N GLU A 72 -15.83 -17.81 7.57
CA GLU A 72 -14.45 -17.61 8.02
C GLU A 72 -13.43 -18.27 7.10
N GLU A 73 -13.72 -19.47 6.61
CA GLU A 73 -12.84 -20.19 5.67
C GLU A 73 -12.73 -19.44 4.33
N ILE A 74 -13.85 -19.01 3.75
CA ILE A 74 -13.84 -18.25 2.48
C ILE A 74 -13.11 -16.92 2.65
N LEU A 75 -13.31 -16.25 3.79
CA LEU A 75 -12.67 -14.97 4.08
C LEU A 75 -11.16 -15.11 4.28
N SER A 76 -10.72 -16.13 5.01
CA SER A 76 -9.30 -16.36 5.31
C SER A 76 -8.47 -16.68 4.06
N ARG A 77 -9.05 -17.37 3.06
CA ARG A 77 -8.41 -17.57 1.73
C ARG A 77 -8.10 -16.27 1.00
N ARG A 78 -8.78 -15.17 1.36
CA ARG A 78 -8.67 -13.84 0.72
C ARG A 78 -7.99 -12.80 1.62
N ARG A 79 -7.12 -13.25 2.55
CA ARG A 79 -6.42 -12.42 3.55
C ARG A 79 -7.36 -11.58 4.44
N GLY A 80 -8.65 -11.90 4.45
CA GLY A 80 -9.61 -11.24 5.33
C GLY A 80 -9.65 -11.91 6.69
N PHE A 81 -10.19 -11.18 7.67
CA PHE A 81 -10.37 -11.70 9.03
C PHE A 81 -11.62 -11.12 9.67
N ILE A 82 -12.23 -11.90 10.57
CA ILE A 82 -13.39 -11.47 11.36
C ILE A 82 -12.87 -10.84 12.65
N ARG A 83 -13.36 -9.64 12.96
CA ARG A 83 -13.02 -8.91 14.19
C ARG A 83 -14.05 -9.12 15.29
N GLN A 84 -15.32 -9.21 14.91
CA GLN A 84 -16.42 -9.34 15.86
C GLN A 84 -17.53 -10.19 15.26
N SER A 85 -18.11 -11.05 16.08
CA SER A 85 -19.32 -11.82 15.75
C SER A 85 -20.36 -11.53 16.81
N VAL A 86 -21.54 -11.05 16.39
CA VAL A 86 -22.64 -10.67 17.30
C VAL A 86 -23.92 -11.35 16.84
N PRO A 87 -24.60 -12.12 17.70
CA PRO A 87 -25.91 -12.66 17.38
C PRO A 87 -26.94 -11.52 17.30
N LYS A 88 -27.76 -11.51 16.26
CA LYS A 88 -28.79 -10.49 16.07
C LYS A 88 -30.04 -10.86 16.84
N ALA A 89 -30.30 -10.15 17.95
CA ALA A 89 -31.45 -10.40 18.82
C ALA A 89 -32.77 -10.41 18.04
N GLY A 90 -33.61 -11.42 18.31
CA GLY A 90 -34.89 -11.61 17.63
C GLY A 90 -34.82 -12.28 16.26
N THR A 91 -33.64 -12.72 15.81
CA THR A 91 -33.48 -13.47 14.55
C THR A 91 -32.49 -14.63 14.73
N PRO A 92 -32.57 -15.71 13.93
CA PRO A 92 -31.61 -16.82 13.96
C PRO A 92 -30.28 -16.48 13.25
N PHE A 93 -30.00 -15.20 12.98
CA PHE A 93 -28.81 -14.77 12.24
C PHE A 93 -27.73 -14.23 13.18
N ILE A 94 -26.48 -14.45 12.77
CA ILE A 94 -25.29 -13.85 13.35
C ILE A 94 -24.76 -12.81 12.37
N THR A 95 -24.45 -11.62 12.89
CA THR A 95 -23.77 -10.56 12.14
C THR A 95 -22.28 -10.61 12.46
N MET A 96 -21.49 -10.91 11.45
CA MET A 96 -20.03 -10.92 11.51
C MET A 96 -19.47 -9.64 10.91
N LYS A 97 -18.58 -8.97 11.64
CA LYS A 97 -17.87 -7.77 11.19
C LYS A 97 -16.39 -8.08 11.06
N GLY A 98 -15.81 -7.73 9.92
CA GLY A 98 -14.43 -8.04 9.60
C GLY A 98 -13.82 -7.07 8.61
N TYR A 99 -12.64 -7.42 8.11
CA TYR A 99 -11.95 -6.65 7.08
C TYR A 99 -11.44 -7.57 5.97
N ILE A 100 -11.36 -7.02 4.76
CA ILE A 100 -10.76 -7.68 3.59
C ILE A 100 -10.01 -6.63 2.75
N PRO A 101 -8.81 -6.95 2.22
CA PRO A 101 -8.16 -6.10 1.24
C PRO A 101 -9.03 -5.95 0.00
N ILE A 102 -9.15 -4.74 -0.56
CA ILE A 102 -10.00 -4.52 -1.75
C ILE A 102 -9.53 -5.37 -2.94
N MET A 103 -8.21 -5.55 -3.11
CA MET A 103 -7.65 -6.38 -4.18
C MET A 103 -8.10 -7.83 -4.13
N ASP A 104 -8.40 -8.36 -2.93
CA ASP A 104 -8.86 -9.74 -2.76
C ASP A 104 -10.38 -9.84 -2.60
N SER A 105 -11.09 -8.71 -2.64
CA SER A 105 -12.55 -8.67 -2.53
C SER A 105 -13.29 -9.01 -3.82
N PHE A 106 -12.60 -9.00 -4.97
CA PHE A 106 -13.21 -9.31 -6.26
C PHE A 106 -13.74 -10.74 -6.31
N GLY A 107 -15.05 -10.89 -6.53
CA GLY A 107 -15.74 -12.19 -6.53
C GLY A 107 -16.06 -12.75 -5.13
N PHE A 108 -15.70 -12.05 -4.05
CA PHE A 108 -15.96 -12.51 -2.67
C PHE A 108 -17.46 -12.72 -2.41
N GLU A 109 -18.31 -11.80 -2.88
CA GLU A 109 -19.77 -11.94 -2.74
C GLU A 109 -20.28 -13.22 -3.40
N THR A 110 -19.84 -13.51 -4.62
CA THR A 110 -20.25 -14.69 -5.37
C THR A 110 -19.81 -15.96 -4.67
N ASP A 111 -18.56 -16.04 -4.24
CA ASP A 111 -18.02 -17.20 -3.50
C ASP A 111 -18.78 -17.43 -2.20
N LEU A 112 -19.08 -16.36 -1.46
CA LEU A 112 -19.82 -16.45 -0.20
C LEU A 112 -21.23 -16.98 -0.44
N ARG A 113 -21.93 -16.49 -1.48
CA ARG A 113 -23.28 -16.95 -1.81
C ARG A 113 -23.29 -18.40 -2.28
N VAL A 114 -22.32 -18.83 -3.08
CA VAL A 114 -22.21 -20.23 -3.51
C VAL A 114 -21.89 -21.14 -2.32
N GLY A 115 -20.91 -20.77 -1.50
CA GLY A 115 -20.49 -21.55 -0.33
C GLY A 115 -21.55 -21.67 0.76
N THR A 116 -22.49 -20.72 0.82
CA THR A 116 -23.59 -20.70 1.80
C THR A 116 -24.95 -21.02 1.19
N SER A 117 -25.01 -21.47 -0.06
CA SER A 117 -26.27 -21.73 -0.78
C SER A 117 -27.24 -20.52 -0.76
N GLY A 118 -26.69 -19.30 -0.77
CA GLY A 118 -27.41 -18.03 -0.77
C GLY A 118 -27.92 -17.56 0.59
N LEU A 119 -27.58 -18.26 1.68
CA LEU A 119 -28.03 -17.95 3.04
C LEU A 119 -27.22 -16.85 3.73
N ALA A 120 -26.03 -16.53 3.20
CA ALA A 120 -25.23 -15.40 3.67
C ALA A 120 -25.13 -14.28 2.64
N PHE A 121 -25.14 -13.04 3.12
CA PHE A 121 -24.99 -11.85 2.30
C PHE A 121 -23.92 -10.92 2.90
N PRO A 122 -22.90 -10.50 2.12
CA PRO A 122 -21.91 -9.53 2.56
C PRO A 122 -22.31 -8.11 2.16
N GLN A 123 -22.09 -7.17 3.06
CA GLN A 123 -22.05 -5.74 2.78
C GLN A 123 -20.62 -5.26 2.95
N THR A 124 -20.14 -4.45 2.00
CA THR A 124 -18.76 -3.95 2.00
C THR A 124 -18.77 -2.42 1.99
N MET A 125 -17.93 -1.81 2.81
CA MET A 125 -17.73 -0.35 2.84
C MET A 125 -16.25 -0.05 3.01
N PHE A 126 -15.75 0.99 2.34
CA PHE A 126 -14.38 1.45 2.55
C PHE A 126 -14.13 1.81 4.03
N SER A 127 -13.04 1.31 4.60
CA SER A 127 -12.68 1.55 6.00
C SER A 127 -11.42 2.38 6.13
N HIS A 128 -10.28 1.84 5.72
CA HIS A 128 -8.98 2.45 5.95
C HIS A 128 -7.93 1.92 4.96
N TRP A 129 -6.70 2.37 5.16
CA TRP A 129 -5.52 1.95 4.40
C TRP A 129 -4.56 1.25 5.33
N GLU A 130 -4.01 0.12 4.89
CA GLU A 130 -3.04 -0.67 5.64
C GLU A 130 -1.79 -0.90 4.80
N ILE A 131 -0.67 -1.13 5.47
CA ILE A 131 0.61 -1.36 4.79
C ILE A 131 0.57 -2.72 4.11
N VAL A 132 0.95 -2.74 2.83
CA VAL A 132 1.11 -3.97 2.07
C VAL A 132 2.28 -4.77 2.66
N PRO A 133 2.09 -6.07 2.96
CA PRO A 133 3.18 -6.92 3.42
C PRO A 133 4.33 -6.97 2.40
N GLY A 134 5.56 -6.84 2.90
CA GLY A 134 6.76 -6.87 2.07
C GLY A 134 7.37 -5.52 1.76
N ASP A 135 8.47 -5.55 1.01
CA ASP A 135 9.23 -4.37 0.61
C ASP A 135 9.08 -4.11 -0.90
N PRO A 136 8.59 -2.94 -1.32
CA PRO A 136 8.48 -2.62 -2.74
C PRO A 136 9.84 -2.44 -3.42
N LEU A 137 10.91 -2.09 -2.68
CA LEU A 137 12.23 -1.81 -3.23
C LEU A 137 13.15 -3.03 -3.27
N ASP A 138 12.76 -4.14 -2.65
CA ASP A 138 13.57 -5.35 -2.64
C ASP A 138 13.67 -5.99 -4.04
N LYS A 139 14.89 -6.06 -4.56
CA LYS A 139 15.21 -6.64 -5.88
C LYS A 139 15.46 -8.14 -5.83
N SER A 140 15.63 -8.71 -4.64
CA SER A 140 15.86 -10.16 -4.47
C SER A 140 14.60 -10.96 -4.79
N VAL A 141 13.43 -10.36 -4.58
CA VAL A 141 12.13 -10.95 -4.87
C VAL A 141 11.90 -11.01 -6.38
N LYS A 142 11.93 -12.23 -6.93
CA LYS A 142 11.57 -12.50 -8.32
C LYS A 142 10.08 -12.76 -8.42
N ILE A 143 9.40 -12.02 -9.28
CA ILE A 143 7.97 -12.20 -9.54
C ILE A 143 7.80 -12.99 -10.83
N LEU A 144 7.09 -14.11 -10.72
CA LEU A 144 6.76 -14.96 -11.85
C LEU A 144 5.54 -14.38 -12.59
N PRO A 145 5.57 -14.31 -13.94
CA PRO A 145 4.40 -13.91 -14.71
C PRO A 145 3.25 -14.92 -14.51
N LEU A 146 2.02 -14.40 -14.46
CA LEU A 146 0.77 -15.20 -14.40
C LEU A 146 0.56 -16.02 -13.12
N GLU A 147 1.44 -15.90 -12.13
CA GLU A 147 1.24 -16.49 -10.80
C GLU A 147 0.90 -15.40 -9.77
N PRO A 148 -0.01 -15.69 -8.82
CA PRO A 148 -0.30 -14.77 -7.73
C PRO A 148 0.89 -14.71 -6.77
N SER A 149 1.34 -13.49 -6.46
CA SER A 149 2.32 -13.25 -5.41
C SER A 149 1.66 -13.42 -4.03
N SER A 150 2.41 -13.95 -3.07
CA SER A 150 1.91 -14.15 -1.70
C SER A 150 2.90 -13.65 -0.65
N GLY A 151 2.37 -13.30 0.53
CA GLY A 151 3.16 -12.84 1.67
C GLY A 151 4.00 -11.61 1.36
N TYR A 152 5.31 -11.70 1.63
CA TYR A 152 6.26 -10.59 1.50
C TYR A 152 6.58 -10.17 0.06
N SER A 153 6.15 -10.93 -0.96
CA SER A 153 6.39 -10.59 -2.37
C SER A 153 5.35 -9.61 -2.95
N LEU A 154 4.26 -9.38 -2.21
CA LEU A 154 3.08 -8.69 -2.70
C LEU A 154 3.32 -7.19 -2.93
N ALA A 155 4.06 -6.52 -2.03
CA ALA A 155 4.46 -5.12 -2.21
C ALA A 155 5.27 -4.88 -3.49
N ARG A 156 6.23 -5.77 -3.79
CA ARG A 156 7.05 -5.68 -5.00
C ARG A 156 6.22 -5.91 -6.25
N ASP A 157 5.30 -6.88 -6.21
CA ASP A 157 4.43 -7.21 -7.34
C ASP A 157 3.49 -6.06 -7.68
N PHE A 158 2.82 -5.51 -6.67
CA PHE A 158 1.95 -4.35 -6.83
C PHE A 158 2.71 -3.13 -7.37
N MET A 159 3.93 -2.90 -6.88
CA MET A 159 4.76 -1.80 -7.38
C MET A 159 5.09 -1.99 -8.86
N LEU A 160 5.65 -3.14 -9.25
CA LEU A 160 6.07 -3.39 -10.63
C LEU A 160 4.90 -3.37 -11.61
N LYS A 161 3.78 -4.04 -11.29
CA LYS A 161 2.59 -4.07 -12.16
C LYS A 161 2.01 -2.67 -12.34
N THR A 162 1.91 -1.88 -11.28
CA THR A 162 1.40 -0.51 -11.35
C THR A 162 2.32 0.38 -12.18
N ARG A 163 3.65 0.28 -11.99
CA ARG A 163 4.64 1.04 -12.77
C ARG A 163 4.60 0.67 -14.25
N ARG A 164 4.56 -0.63 -14.59
CA ARG A 164 4.41 -1.11 -15.97
C ARG A 164 3.15 -0.57 -16.63
N ARG A 165 2.02 -0.61 -15.92
CA ARG A 165 0.74 -0.05 -16.42
C ARG A 165 0.82 1.46 -16.70
N LYS A 166 1.57 2.21 -15.89
CA LYS A 166 1.78 3.66 -16.07
C LYS A 166 2.90 4.02 -17.04
N GLY A 167 3.62 3.03 -17.60
CA GLY A 167 4.77 3.28 -18.48
C GLY A 167 6.03 3.79 -17.77
N LEU A 168 6.12 3.59 -16.45
CA LEU A 168 7.27 3.98 -15.65
C LEU A 168 8.36 2.90 -15.69
N SER A 169 9.62 3.31 -15.51
CA SER A 169 10.75 2.37 -15.41
C SER A 169 10.57 1.40 -14.24
N GLU A 170 10.94 0.14 -14.38
CA GLU A 170 10.77 -0.85 -13.30
C GLU A 170 11.56 -0.50 -12.04
N ASP A 171 12.76 0.05 -12.22
CA ASP A 171 13.61 0.49 -11.13
C ASP A 171 13.29 1.92 -10.67
N VAL A 172 13.14 2.06 -9.36
CA VAL A 172 13.11 3.34 -8.64
C VAL A 172 14.52 3.64 -8.18
N SER A 173 15.25 4.47 -8.93
CA SER A 173 16.63 4.84 -8.58
C SER A 173 16.67 6.18 -7.84
N LEU A 174 17.34 6.20 -6.68
CA LEU A 174 17.65 7.43 -5.92
C LEU A 174 18.43 8.44 -6.78
N LYS A 175 19.26 7.93 -7.71
CA LYS A 175 20.05 8.71 -8.68
C LYS A 175 19.23 9.68 -9.54
N LYS A 176 17.93 9.47 -9.69
CA LYS A 176 17.06 10.38 -10.46
C LYS A 176 16.77 11.69 -9.71
N PHE A 177 16.84 11.67 -8.39
CA PHE A 177 16.40 12.78 -7.55
C PHE A 177 17.57 13.51 -6.89
N PHE A 178 18.63 12.77 -6.52
CA PHE A 178 19.86 13.34 -5.99
C PHE A 178 20.82 13.78 -7.09
N ASP A 179 21.61 14.80 -6.78
CA ASP A 179 22.75 15.19 -7.60
C ASP A 179 23.95 14.28 -7.25
N GLU A 180 24.85 14.06 -8.21
CA GLU A 180 25.97 13.10 -8.04
C GLU A 180 26.89 13.45 -6.88
N ALA A 181 27.15 14.74 -6.65
CA ALA A 181 27.95 15.22 -5.53
C ALA A 181 27.32 14.86 -4.17
N MET A 182 25.99 14.98 -4.04
CA MET A 182 25.27 14.65 -2.81
C MET A 182 25.25 13.15 -2.54
N LEU A 183 25.16 12.32 -3.58
CA LEU A 183 25.24 10.86 -3.41
C LEU A 183 26.59 10.41 -2.88
N LEU A 184 27.68 11.05 -3.33
CA LEU A 184 29.02 10.77 -2.85
C LEU A 184 29.18 11.18 -1.37
N GLU A 185 28.58 12.29 -0.95
CA GLU A 185 28.58 12.72 0.45
C GLU A 185 27.77 11.77 1.34
N LEU A 186 26.58 11.34 0.90
CA LEU A 186 25.77 10.36 1.62
C LEU A 186 26.49 9.02 1.76
N ALA A 187 27.13 8.54 0.69
CA ALA A 187 27.90 7.29 0.73
C ALA A 187 29.13 7.38 1.65
N LYS A 188 29.74 8.57 1.78
CA LYS A 188 30.80 8.81 2.78
C LYS A 188 30.25 8.78 4.20
N GLN A 189 29.10 9.42 4.44
CA GLN A 189 28.45 9.42 5.75
C GLN A 189 27.99 8.03 6.20
N GLU A 190 27.45 7.21 5.30
CA GLU A 190 27.10 5.81 5.61
C GLU A 190 28.34 5.01 6.04
N ASN A 191 29.46 5.17 5.34
CA ASN A 191 30.73 4.51 5.70
C ASN A 191 31.30 5.00 7.05
N GLU A 192 31.11 6.27 7.39
CA GLU A 192 31.54 6.83 8.69
C GLU A 192 30.64 6.38 9.86
N LEU A 193 29.36 6.10 9.60
CA LEU A 193 28.39 5.61 10.59
C LEU A 193 28.42 4.09 10.80
N GLY A 194 29.21 3.35 10.01
CA GLY A 194 29.47 1.92 10.23
C GLY A 194 28.25 1.01 10.08
N LEU A 195 27.37 1.34 9.13
CA LEU A 195 26.26 0.48 8.68
C LEU A 195 26.56 -0.16 7.33
#